data_AF-A0A7S2CPI3-F1
#
_entry.id   AF-A0A7S2CPI3-F1
#
_cell.length_a   1.000
_cell.length_b   1.000
_cell.length_c   1.000
_cell.angle_alpha   90.00
_cell.angle_beta   90.00
_cell.angle_gamma   90.00
#
_symmetry.space_group_name_H-M   'P 1'
#
loop_
_entity.id
_entity.type
_entity.pdbx_description
1 polymer ?
#
loop_
_entity_poly.entity_id
_entity_poly.type
_entity_poly.pdbx_seq_one_letter_code
_entity_poly.pdbx_strand_id
1 'polypeptide(L)'
;RVDKDLREHMVWIHSRAAERAAIFKIDGLTYDKTLGSVKNIIPAVASTNAVIAAACVHEATKVLSYCNPLLNTYLLYNGQSMAGGCDCSTLVFERKLTCSACRKVLVVPAAASETVGDFVARFKAESTLDPPMVEPQLSDSAGDVFYASKGMLAQVKAANLGQPLSEFVEHMETVSITDSHWDTETVVKLKLNLSS
;
A
#
# COMPACT_ATOMS: atom_id res chain seq x y z
N ARG A 1 4.76 9.06 -26.28
CA ARG A 1 4.89 8.26 -25.04
C ARG A 1 6.38 8.00 -24.83
N VAL A 2 6.92 8.25 -23.64
CA VAL A 2 8.32 7.93 -23.35
C VAL A 2 8.41 6.45 -22.98
N ASP A 3 9.23 5.71 -23.71
CA ASP A 3 9.67 4.36 -23.35
C ASP A 3 11.07 4.44 -22.74
N LYS A 4 11.22 3.92 -21.53
CA LYS A 4 12.49 3.99 -20.78
C LYS A 4 13.52 2.99 -21.29
N ASP A 5 13.10 1.94 -21.99
CA ASP A 5 14.02 0.89 -22.48
C ASP A 5 14.53 1.15 -23.89
N LEU A 6 13.92 2.09 -24.60
CA LEU A 6 14.42 2.59 -25.88
C LEU A 6 15.56 3.59 -25.68
N ARG A 7 16.73 3.25 -26.24
CA ARG A 7 17.94 4.08 -26.17
C ARG A 7 17.71 5.49 -26.74
N GLU A 8 16.99 5.60 -27.85
CA GLU A 8 16.68 6.89 -28.50
C GLU A 8 15.97 7.86 -27.56
N HIS A 9 14.99 7.38 -26.78
CA HIS A 9 14.28 8.19 -25.81
C HIS A 9 15.20 8.61 -24.67
N MET A 10 16.06 7.72 -24.18
CA MET A 10 16.98 8.04 -23.08
C MET A 10 18.06 9.03 -23.51
N VAL A 11 18.56 8.92 -24.74
CA VAL A 11 19.49 9.90 -25.32
C VAL A 11 18.81 11.26 -25.46
N TRP A 12 17.56 11.30 -25.93
CA TRP A 12 16.80 12.54 -26.03
C TRP A 12 16.58 13.19 -24.66
N ILE A 13 16.17 12.42 -23.65
CA ILE A 13 15.99 12.94 -22.28
C ILE A 13 17.32 13.45 -21.71
N HIS A 14 18.42 12.70 -21.90
CA HIS A 14 19.74 13.12 -21.45
C HIS A 14 20.16 14.44 -22.10
N SER A 15 19.97 14.59 -23.40
CA SER A 15 20.27 15.83 -24.14
C SER A 15 19.48 17.02 -23.59
N ARG A 16 18.18 16.88 -23.37
CA ARG A 16 17.35 17.95 -22.77
C ARG A 16 17.72 18.26 -21.33
N ALA A 17 18.08 17.25 -20.55
CA ALA A 17 18.56 17.42 -19.19
C ALA A 17 19.90 18.17 -19.15
N ALA A 18 20.80 17.90 -20.11
CA ALA A 18 22.10 18.57 -20.23
C ALA A 18 21.94 20.05 -20.62
N GLU A 19 21.07 20.37 -21.58
CA GLU A 19 20.72 21.76 -21.93
C GLU A 19 20.24 22.53 -20.70
N ARG A 20 19.32 21.93 -19.92
CA ARG A 20 18.82 22.53 -18.68
C ARG A 20 19.91 22.67 -17.62
N ALA A 21 20.74 21.65 -17.43
CA ALA A 21 21.83 21.68 -16.46
C ALA A 21 22.81 22.83 -16.75
N ALA A 22 23.13 23.08 -18.03
CA ALA A 22 23.98 24.18 -18.45
C ALA A 22 23.38 25.56 -18.11
N ILE A 23 22.07 25.76 -18.33
CA ILE A 23 21.38 27.01 -17.98
C ILE A 23 21.52 27.32 -16.48
N PHE A 24 21.40 26.31 -15.63
CA PHE A 24 21.47 26.45 -14.17
C PHE A 24 22.88 26.21 -13.60
N LYS A 25 23.90 26.03 -14.45
CA LYS A 25 25.29 25.75 -14.04
C LYS A 25 25.41 24.55 -13.08
N ILE A 26 24.68 23.47 -13.38
CA ILE A 26 24.71 22.21 -12.64
C ILE A 26 25.68 21.25 -13.34
N ASP A 27 26.78 20.93 -12.67
CA ASP A 27 27.81 20.04 -13.21
C ASP A 27 27.56 18.56 -12.88
N GLY A 28 28.28 17.68 -13.59
CA GLY A 28 28.36 16.26 -13.27
C GLY A 28 27.15 15.43 -13.71
N LEU A 29 26.31 15.92 -14.62
CA LEU A 29 25.29 15.10 -15.27
C LEU A 29 25.95 14.09 -16.23
N THR A 30 25.73 12.80 -15.98
CA THR A 30 26.16 11.71 -16.86
C THR A 30 24.95 10.95 -17.39
N TYR A 31 25.13 10.21 -18.49
CA TYR A 31 24.08 9.36 -19.02
C TYR A 31 23.59 8.34 -17.98
N ASP A 32 24.49 7.75 -17.19
CA ASP A 32 24.15 6.81 -16.13
C ASP A 32 23.30 7.45 -15.03
N LYS A 33 23.57 8.70 -14.65
CA LYS A 33 22.72 9.44 -13.72
C LYS A 33 21.33 9.69 -14.30
N THR A 34 21.25 10.02 -15.60
CA THR A 34 19.96 10.14 -16.30
C THR A 34 19.20 8.82 -16.29
N LEU A 35 19.86 7.70 -16.60
CA LEU A 35 19.25 6.37 -16.54
C LEU A 35 18.77 6.04 -15.13
N GLY A 36 19.63 6.24 -14.13
CA GLY A 36 19.32 6.02 -12.72
C GLY A 36 18.06 6.76 -12.28
N SER A 37 17.98 8.06 -12.58
CA SER A 37 16.82 8.89 -12.24
C SER A 37 15.57 8.56 -13.04
N VAL A 38 15.68 8.30 -14.35
CA VAL A 38 14.50 8.06 -15.20
C VAL A 38 13.91 6.67 -14.93
N LYS A 39 14.76 5.65 -14.75
CA LYS A 39 14.33 4.27 -14.51
C LYS A 39 14.14 3.92 -13.04
N ASN A 40 14.52 4.80 -12.11
CA ASN A 40 14.58 4.47 -10.68
C ASN A 40 15.43 3.20 -10.45
N ILE A 41 16.62 3.13 -11.05
CA ILE A 41 17.48 1.94 -10.99
C ILE A 41 17.91 1.69 -9.54
N ILE A 42 17.64 0.49 -9.04
CA ILE A 42 18.18 -0.01 -7.77
C ILE A 42 19.49 -0.76 -8.09
N PRO A 43 20.65 -0.31 -7.57
CA PRO A 43 21.90 -1.05 -7.74
C PRO A 43 21.78 -2.46 -7.18
N ALA A 44 22.26 -3.45 -7.94
CA ALA A 44 22.16 -4.85 -7.56
C ALA A 44 23.46 -5.61 -7.83
N VAL A 45 23.78 -6.54 -6.94
CA VAL A 45 24.90 -7.49 -7.06
C VAL A 45 24.42 -8.89 -6.74
N ALA A 46 24.99 -9.89 -7.42
CA ALA A 46 24.54 -11.28 -7.31
C ALA A 46 24.67 -11.84 -5.88
N SER A 47 25.68 -11.41 -5.13
CA SER A 47 25.94 -11.88 -3.76
C SER A 47 24.80 -11.55 -2.79
N THR A 48 24.26 -10.33 -2.80
CA THR A 48 23.14 -9.94 -1.94
C THR A 48 21.90 -10.78 -2.25
N ASN A 49 21.60 -11.00 -3.52
CA ASN A 49 20.46 -11.83 -3.93
C ASN A 49 20.65 -13.29 -3.50
N ALA A 50 21.85 -13.83 -3.60
CA ALA A 50 22.16 -15.19 -3.15
C ALA A 50 21.98 -15.35 -1.64
N VAL A 51 22.44 -14.39 -0.83
CA VAL A 51 22.28 -14.42 0.63
C VAL A 51 20.81 -14.38 1.04
N ILE A 52 20.02 -13.46 0.48
CA ILE A 52 18.60 -13.34 0.79
C ILE A 52 17.83 -14.58 0.32
N ALA A 53 18.09 -15.08 -0.89
CA ALA A 53 17.45 -16.29 -1.40
C ALA A 53 17.74 -17.51 -0.51
N ALA A 54 18.99 -17.67 -0.06
CA ALA A 54 19.35 -18.75 0.86
C ALA A 54 18.58 -18.66 2.18
N ALA A 55 18.44 -17.45 2.77
CA ALA A 55 17.66 -17.24 3.97
C ALA A 55 16.17 -17.59 3.77
N CYS A 56 15.57 -17.16 2.65
CA CYS A 56 14.18 -17.49 2.33
C CYS A 56 13.94 -19.01 2.17
N VAL A 57 14.81 -19.70 1.44
CA VAL A 57 14.71 -21.17 1.26
C VAL A 57 14.93 -21.90 2.59
N HIS A 58 15.82 -21.39 3.43
CA HIS A 58 16.04 -21.94 4.76
C HIS A 58 14.78 -21.84 5.62
N GLU A 59 14.12 -20.69 5.67
CA GLU A 59 12.83 -20.53 6.38
C GLU A 59 11.72 -21.39 5.78
N ALA A 60 11.61 -21.46 4.45
CA ALA A 60 10.64 -22.34 3.79
C ALA A 60 10.84 -23.81 4.17
N THR A 61 12.10 -24.25 4.25
CA THR A 61 12.43 -25.62 4.69
C THR A 61 11.99 -25.87 6.13
N LYS A 62 12.20 -24.91 7.04
CA LYS A 62 11.74 -25.02 8.43
C LYS A 62 10.21 -25.09 8.51
N VAL A 63 9.49 -24.27 7.74
CA VAL A 63 8.01 -24.29 7.68
C VAL A 63 7.49 -25.66 7.24
N LEU A 64 8.11 -26.27 6.23
CA LEU A 64 7.65 -27.54 5.67
C LEU A 64 8.02 -28.76 6.51
N SER A 65 9.21 -28.75 7.12
CA SER A 65 9.76 -29.91 7.83
C SER A 65 9.62 -29.85 9.35
N TYR A 66 9.29 -28.68 9.90
CA TYR A 66 9.26 -28.41 11.35
C TYR A 66 10.59 -28.73 12.05
N CYS A 67 11.72 -28.71 11.32
CA CYS A 67 13.02 -29.13 11.84
C CYS A 67 13.66 -28.12 12.81
N ASN A 68 13.19 -26.87 12.84
CA ASN A 68 13.73 -25.79 13.68
C ASN A 68 12.66 -24.68 13.85
N PRO A 69 12.71 -23.84 14.90
CA PRO A 69 11.84 -22.66 15.01
C PRO A 69 12.04 -21.68 13.86
N LEU A 70 10.95 -20.99 13.50
CA LEU A 70 10.92 -20.00 12.43
C LEU A 70 11.59 -18.69 12.85
N LEU A 71 12.14 -17.97 11.88
CA LEU A 71 12.57 -16.58 12.06
C LEU A 71 11.38 -15.73 12.56
N ASN A 72 11.63 -14.98 13.62
CA ASN A 72 10.63 -14.09 14.20
C ASN A 72 10.59 -12.74 13.45
N THR A 73 9.79 -12.69 12.38
CA THR A 73 9.41 -11.53 11.56
C THR A 73 10.42 -10.99 10.54
N TYR A 74 11.67 -10.63 10.89
CA TYR A 74 12.54 -9.93 9.94
C TYR A 74 14.03 -10.24 10.11
N LEU A 75 14.70 -10.33 8.97
CA LEU A 75 16.15 -10.43 8.85
C LEU A 75 16.64 -9.23 8.02
N LEU A 76 17.55 -8.46 8.60
CA LEU A 76 18.30 -7.42 7.92
C LEU A 76 19.68 -7.94 7.56
N TYR A 77 20.04 -7.83 6.28
CA TYR A 77 21.39 -8.07 5.80
C TYR A 77 21.99 -6.78 5.26
N ASN A 78 23.18 -6.41 5.75
CA ASN A 78 23.96 -5.31 5.24
C ASN A 78 25.39 -5.77 4.92
N GLY A 79 25.71 -5.89 3.62
CA GLY A 79 27.03 -6.28 3.14
C GLY A 79 28.09 -5.17 3.17
N GLN A 80 27.73 -3.96 3.57
CA GLN A 80 28.61 -2.79 3.68
C GLN A 80 28.56 -2.21 5.09
N SER A 81 28.91 -3.02 6.10
CA SER A 81 29.01 -2.51 7.48
C SER A 81 30.15 -1.49 7.60
N MET A 82 29.89 -0.38 8.29
CA MET A 82 30.87 0.70 8.54
C MET A 82 32.14 0.22 9.27
N ALA A 83 32.08 -0.93 9.95
CA ALA A 83 33.21 -1.55 10.65
C ALA A 83 34.00 -2.56 9.78
N GLY A 84 33.65 -2.70 8.50
CA GLY A 84 34.13 -3.79 7.65
C GLY A 84 33.35 -5.09 7.86
N GLY A 85 33.24 -5.91 6.81
CA GLY A 85 32.48 -7.16 6.85
C GLY A 85 30.97 -6.99 6.59
N CYS A 86 30.19 -7.99 6.99
CA CYS A 86 28.73 -8.01 6.83
C CYS A 86 28.01 -8.01 8.18
N ASP A 87 26.89 -7.29 8.25
CA ASP A 87 25.94 -7.33 9.35
C ASP A 87 24.72 -8.16 8.96
N CYS A 88 24.31 -9.05 9.86
CA CYS A 88 23.15 -9.93 9.74
C CYS A 88 22.37 -9.85 11.05
N SER A 89 21.39 -8.98 11.11
CA SER A 89 20.63 -8.70 12.32
C SER A 89 19.19 -9.17 12.19
N THR A 90 18.67 -9.87 13.19
CA THR A 90 17.25 -10.22 13.27
C THR A 90 16.53 -9.16 14.08
N LEU A 91 15.38 -8.70 13.58
CA LEU A 91 14.54 -7.70 14.22
C LEU A 91 13.14 -8.27 14.37
N VAL A 92 12.50 -7.96 15.50
CA VAL A 92 11.12 -8.36 15.75
C VAL A 92 10.21 -7.17 15.53
N PHE A 93 9.44 -7.18 14.44
CA PHE A 93 8.38 -6.20 14.22
C PHE A 93 7.09 -6.66 14.88
N GLU A 94 6.56 -5.83 15.77
CA GLU A 94 5.27 -6.10 16.38
C GLU A 94 4.13 -5.92 15.37
N ARG A 95 3.15 -6.82 15.46
CA ARG A 95 1.93 -6.71 14.65
C ARG A 95 1.16 -5.46 15.06
N LYS A 96 1.03 -4.50 14.15
CA LYS A 96 0.14 -3.34 14.32
C LYS A 96 -1.31 -3.80 14.38
N LEU A 97 -1.96 -3.61 15.53
CA LEU A 97 -3.39 -3.94 15.73
C LEU A 97 -4.32 -3.02 14.93
N THR A 98 -3.77 -1.91 14.45
CA THR A 98 -4.39 -0.87 13.62
C THR A 98 -4.17 -1.05 12.13
N CYS A 99 -3.42 -2.07 11.69
CA CYS A 99 -3.12 -2.28 10.27
C CYS A 99 -4.41 -2.46 9.46
N SER A 100 -4.59 -1.66 8.39
CA SER A 100 -5.73 -1.81 7.49
C SER A 100 -5.70 -3.16 6.76
N ALA A 101 -4.53 -3.59 6.29
CA ALA A 101 -4.40 -4.81 5.50
C ALA A 101 -4.59 -6.13 6.29
N CYS A 102 -3.84 -6.35 7.38
CA CYS A 102 -3.77 -7.67 8.01
C CYS A 102 -4.84 -7.93 9.08
N ARG A 103 -5.62 -6.92 9.47
CA ARG A 103 -6.65 -7.02 10.51
C ARG A 103 -7.87 -7.77 9.96
N LYS A 104 -8.37 -8.75 10.72
CA LYS A 104 -9.39 -9.69 10.21
C LYS A 104 -10.75 -9.02 9.95
N VAL A 105 -11.30 -8.28 10.93
CA VAL A 105 -12.59 -7.57 10.80
C VAL A 105 -12.62 -6.40 11.79
N LEU A 106 -12.98 -5.20 11.32
CA LEU A 106 -13.35 -4.07 12.18
C LEU A 106 -14.84 -4.08 12.45
N VAL A 107 -15.28 -3.97 13.70
CA VAL A 107 -16.69 -3.74 14.01
C VAL A 107 -16.85 -2.25 14.26
N VAL A 108 -17.63 -1.58 13.42
CA VAL A 108 -17.79 -0.12 13.46
C VAL A 108 -19.25 0.20 13.79
N PRO A 109 -19.53 0.92 14.89
CA PRO A 109 -20.86 1.40 15.16
C PRO A 109 -21.23 2.50 14.14
N ALA A 110 -22.45 2.42 13.63
CA ALA A 110 -23.05 3.45 12.80
C ALA A 110 -24.54 3.57 13.17
N ALA A 111 -25.09 4.77 13.07
CA ALA A 111 -26.54 4.93 13.24
C ALA A 111 -27.23 4.51 11.93
N ALA A 112 -28.40 3.87 12.00
CA ALA A 112 -29.12 3.49 10.80
C ALA A 112 -29.50 4.70 9.92
N SER A 113 -29.77 5.85 10.56
CA SER A 113 -30.07 7.12 9.92
C SER A 113 -28.85 7.93 9.47
N GLU A 114 -27.63 7.48 9.81
CA GLU A 114 -26.40 8.14 9.38
C GLU A 114 -26.28 8.05 7.86
N THR A 115 -26.02 9.17 7.20
CA THR A 115 -25.86 9.17 5.75
C THR A 115 -24.55 8.50 5.37
N VAL A 116 -24.49 7.93 4.16
CA VAL A 116 -23.24 7.34 3.63
C VAL A 116 -22.10 8.37 3.64
N GLY A 117 -22.39 9.63 3.32
CA GLY A 117 -21.41 10.72 3.35
C GLY A 117 -20.86 11.00 4.75
N ASP A 118 -21.75 11.11 5.74
CA ASP A 118 -21.37 11.37 7.14
C ASP A 118 -20.55 10.21 7.72
N PHE A 119 -20.97 8.97 7.42
CA PHE A 119 -20.23 7.78 7.83
C PHE A 119 -18.81 7.78 7.28
N VAL A 120 -18.63 8.04 5.98
CA VAL A 120 -17.29 8.05 5.38
C VAL A 120 -16.45 9.18 5.97
N ALA A 121 -17.00 10.38 6.15
CA ALA A 121 -16.28 11.50 6.76
C ALA A 121 -15.83 11.18 8.19
N ARG A 122 -16.75 10.63 9.00
CA ARG A 122 -16.47 10.20 10.37
C ARG A 122 -15.44 9.08 10.41
N PHE A 123 -15.60 8.05 9.59
CA PHE A 123 -14.69 6.91 9.55
C PHE A 123 -13.27 7.34 9.11
N LYS A 124 -13.13 8.28 8.17
CA LYS A 124 -11.82 8.88 7.85
C LYS A 124 -11.19 9.60 9.04
N ALA A 125 -11.97 10.35 9.80
CA ALA A 125 -11.48 11.16 10.92
C ALA A 125 -11.16 10.34 12.17
N GLU A 126 -11.98 9.33 12.47
CA GLU A 126 -11.93 8.56 13.72
C GLU A 126 -11.19 7.23 13.60
N SER A 127 -11.05 6.67 12.38
CA SER A 127 -10.38 5.38 12.23
C SER A 127 -8.92 5.50 12.64
N THR A 128 -8.48 4.57 13.48
CA THR A 128 -7.07 4.43 13.85
C THR A 128 -6.28 3.60 12.83
N LEU A 129 -6.82 3.44 11.62
CA LEU A 129 -6.26 2.58 10.58
C LEU A 129 -4.89 3.08 10.09
N ASP A 130 -3.98 2.14 9.85
CA ASP A 130 -2.63 2.40 9.33
C ASP A 130 -2.34 1.53 8.09
N PRO A 131 -2.15 2.14 6.90
CA PRO A 131 -2.26 3.57 6.62
C PRO A 131 -3.73 4.09 6.69
N PRO A 132 -3.93 5.40 6.97
CA PRO A 132 -5.26 5.99 7.04
C PRO A 132 -5.95 5.99 5.68
N MET A 133 -7.28 6.07 5.71
CA MET A 133 -8.13 6.04 4.52
C MET A 133 -8.10 7.41 3.80
N VAL A 134 -7.88 7.41 2.49
CA VAL A 134 -7.72 8.62 1.66
C VAL A 134 -8.78 8.66 0.56
N GLU A 135 -8.80 7.66 -0.32
CA GLU A 135 -9.71 7.54 -1.46
C GLU A 135 -10.49 6.20 -1.40
N PRO A 136 -11.43 6.05 -0.46
CA PRO A 136 -12.12 4.79 -0.28
C PRO A 136 -13.22 4.55 -1.31
N GLN A 137 -13.54 3.27 -1.45
CA GLN A 137 -14.69 2.71 -2.12
C GLN A 137 -15.31 1.65 -1.21
N LEU A 138 -16.63 1.72 -1.01
CA LEU A 138 -17.38 0.81 -0.15
C LEU A 138 -18.29 -0.05 -1.01
N SER A 139 -18.27 -1.35 -0.71
CA SER A 139 -19.10 -2.38 -1.36
C SER A 139 -19.86 -3.17 -0.30
N ASP A 140 -21.09 -3.58 -0.62
CA ASP A 140 -21.88 -4.45 0.25
C ASP A 140 -21.37 -5.90 0.25
N SER A 141 -22.10 -6.81 0.91
CA SER A 141 -21.72 -8.23 0.96
C SER A 141 -21.87 -8.96 -0.39
N ALA A 142 -22.67 -8.42 -1.32
CA ALA A 142 -22.83 -8.93 -2.67
C ALA A 142 -21.73 -8.42 -3.63
N GLY A 143 -20.97 -7.41 -3.20
CA GLY A 143 -19.91 -6.77 -3.99
C GLY A 143 -20.42 -5.56 -4.79
N ASP A 144 -21.66 -5.11 -4.57
CA ASP A 144 -22.20 -3.94 -5.21
C ASP A 144 -21.67 -2.67 -4.55
N VAL A 145 -21.05 -1.82 -5.38
CA VAL A 145 -20.47 -0.56 -4.92
C VAL A 145 -21.57 0.48 -4.70
N PHE A 146 -21.72 0.91 -3.45
CA PHE A 146 -22.66 1.97 -3.09
C PHE A 146 -22.00 3.32 -2.83
N TYR A 147 -20.67 3.35 -2.65
CA TYR A 147 -19.90 4.59 -2.51
C TYR A 147 -18.52 4.47 -3.17
N ALA A 148 -18.09 5.53 -3.85
CA ALA A 148 -16.72 5.69 -4.33
C ALA A 148 -16.30 7.16 -4.23
N SER A 149 -15.09 7.42 -3.77
CA SER A 149 -14.56 8.77 -3.60
C SER A 149 -14.14 9.46 -4.91
N LYS A 150 -13.80 8.69 -5.95
CA LYS A 150 -13.26 9.21 -7.22
C LYS A 150 -13.64 8.33 -8.41
N GLY A 151 -13.47 8.88 -9.60
CA GLY A 151 -13.68 8.17 -10.87
C GLY A 151 -15.14 8.19 -11.32
N MET A 152 -15.46 7.33 -12.28
CA MET A 152 -16.79 7.26 -12.89
C MET A 152 -17.87 6.83 -11.87
N LEU A 153 -17.53 5.90 -10.98
CA LEU A 153 -18.44 5.42 -9.94
C LEU A 153 -18.83 6.51 -8.94
N ALA A 154 -17.94 7.46 -8.64
CA ALA A 154 -18.26 8.60 -7.78
C ALA A 154 -19.37 9.47 -8.36
N GLN A 155 -19.40 9.65 -9.69
CA GLN A 155 -20.45 10.41 -10.37
C GLN A 155 -21.78 9.64 -10.39
N VAL A 156 -21.71 8.35 -10.69
CA VAL A 156 -22.90 7.48 -10.77
C VAL A 156 -23.55 7.30 -9.39
N LYS A 157 -22.74 7.17 -8.33
CA LYS A 157 -23.19 6.92 -6.95
C LYS A 157 -23.26 8.20 -6.12
N ALA A 158 -23.16 9.38 -6.73
CA ALA A 158 -23.22 10.67 -6.03
C ALA A 158 -24.53 10.86 -5.26
N ALA A 159 -25.65 10.34 -5.77
CA ALA A 159 -26.94 10.44 -5.09
C ALA A 159 -26.99 9.66 -3.76
N ASN A 160 -26.19 8.60 -3.65
CA ASN A 160 -26.18 7.72 -2.47
C ASN A 160 -25.57 8.40 -1.24
N LEU A 161 -24.76 9.45 -1.42
CA LEU A 161 -24.11 10.20 -0.34
C LEU A 161 -25.11 10.72 0.70
N GLY A 162 -26.29 11.15 0.25
CA GLY A 162 -27.35 11.68 1.12
C GLY A 162 -28.34 10.63 1.62
N GLN A 163 -28.20 9.37 1.19
CA GLN A 163 -29.08 8.29 1.62
C GLN A 163 -28.57 7.67 2.93
N PRO A 164 -29.47 7.17 3.80
CA PRO A 164 -29.07 6.51 5.04
C PRO A 164 -28.38 5.18 4.76
N LEU A 165 -27.40 4.82 5.61
CA LEU A 165 -26.67 3.55 5.51
C LEU A 165 -27.58 2.32 5.50
N SER A 166 -28.73 2.39 6.16
CA SER A 166 -29.70 1.28 6.24
C SER A 166 -30.30 0.87 4.91
N GLU A 167 -30.21 1.71 3.86
CA GLU A 167 -30.69 1.36 2.51
C GLU A 167 -29.72 0.43 1.77
N PHE A 168 -28.46 0.36 2.22
CA PHE A 168 -27.39 -0.38 1.53
C PHE A 168 -26.83 -1.55 2.34
N VAL A 169 -27.01 -1.53 3.66
CA VAL A 169 -26.35 -2.47 4.56
C VAL A 169 -27.31 -2.84 5.69
N GLU A 170 -27.40 -4.12 6.01
CA GLU A 170 -28.16 -4.65 7.14
C GLU A 170 -27.34 -4.67 8.45
N HIS A 171 -28.01 -4.89 9.58
CA HIS A 171 -27.35 -4.98 10.88
C HIS A 171 -26.34 -6.13 10.92
N MET A 172 -25.08 -5.83 11.29
CA MET A 172 -23.97 -6.78 11.37
C MET A 172 -23.51 -7.36 10.03
N GLU A 173 -23.95 -6.76 8.92
CA GLU A 173 -23.46 -7.09 7.59
C GLU A 173 -22.02 -6.57 7.37
N THR A 174 -21.27 -7.30 6.54
CA THR A 174 -19.92 -6.93 6.13
C THR A 174 -19.95 -5.95 4.98
N VAL A 175 -19.32 -4.80 5.18
CA VAL A 175 -18.95 -3.84 4.14
C VAL A 175 -17.49 -4.01 3.83
N SER A 176 -17.19 -4.19 2.55
CA SER A 176 -15.83 -4.14 2.06
C SER A 176 -15.40 -2.68 1.86
N ILE A 177 -14.20 -2.35 2.32
CA ILE A 177 -13.55 -1.07 2.06
C ILE A 177 -12.27 -1.31 1.28
N THR A 178 -12.19 -0.70 0.10
CA THR A 178 -10.99 -0.64 -0.72
C THR A 178 -10.52 0.81 -0.80
N ASP A 179 -9.21 1.04 -0.84
CA ASP A 179 -8.63 2.39 -0.98
C ASP A 179 -7.46 2.32 -1.95
N SER A 180 -7.24 3.37 -2.76
CA SER A 180 -6.12 3.44 -3.70
C SER A 180 -4.74 3.39 -3.03
N HIS A 181 -4.67 3.69 -1.72
CA HIS A 181 -3.45 3.66 -0.91
C HIS A 181 -3.27 2.33 -0.16
N TRP A 182 -4.22 1.39 -0.31
CA TRP A 182 -4.14 0.07 0.32
C TRP A 182 -3.88 -1.00 -0.74
N ASP A 183 -2.96 -1.91 -0.45
CA ASP A 183 -2.65 -3.04 -1.35
C ASP A 183 -3.72 -4.15 -1.30
N THR A 184 -4.55 -4.15 -0.26
CA THR A 184 -5.57 -5.17 -0.01
C THR A 184 -6.88 -4.54 0.45
N GLU A 185 -7.98 -5.22 0.15
CA GLU A 185 -9.29 -4.91 0.69
C GLU A 185 -9.35 -5.12 2.21
N THR A 186 -9.95 -4.17 2.92
CA THR A 186 -10.21 -4.27 4.36
C THR A 186 -11.69 -4.53 4.57
N VAL A 187 -12.03 -5.59 5.31
CA VAL A 187 -13.44 -5.91 5.61
C VAL A 187 -13.84 -5.30 6.95
N VAL A 188 -14.94 -4.55 6.93
CA VAL A 188 -15.56 -3.93 8.10
C VAL A 188 -16.96 -4.52 8.29
N LYS A 189 -17.34 -4.81 9.53
CA LYS A 189 -18.72 -5.13 9.91
C LYS A 189 -19.37 -3.90 10.50
N LEU A 190 -20.47 -3.45 9.90
CA LEU A 190 -21.22 -2.32 10.43
C LEU A 190 -22.21 -2.81 11.47
N LYS A 191 -22.06 -2.31 12.71
CA LYS A 191 -23.05 -2.51 13.76
C LYS A 191 -24.03 -1.34 13.70
N LEU A 192 -25.11 -1.51 12.94
CA LEU A 192 -26.17 -0.52 12.85
C LEU A 192 -26.95 -0.47 14.17
N ASN A 193 -26.88 0.66 14.88
CA ASN A 193 -27.74 0.88 16.03
C ASN A 193 -29.13 1.29 15.51
N LEU A 194 -30.10 0.38 15.63
CA LEU A 194 -31.51 0.60 15.30
C LEU A 194 -32.26 1.32 16.43
N SER A 195 -31.57 2.16 17.21
CA SER A 195 -32.23 3.01 18.21
C SER A 195 -32.95 4.13 17.47
N SER A 196 -34.28 3.98 17.42
CA SER A 196 -35.30 5.00 17.11
C SER A 196 -35.01 6.36 17.72
#